data_AF-M5E274-F1
#
_entry.id   AF-M5E274-F1
#
_cell.length_a   1.000
_cell.length_b   1.000
_cell.length_c   1.000
_cell.angle_alpha   90.00
_cell.angle_beta   90.00
_cell.angle_gamma   90.00
#
_symmetry.space_group_name_H-M   'P 1'
#
loop_
_entity.id
_entity.type
_entity.pdbx_description
1 polymer ?
#
loop_
_entity_poly.entity_id
_entity_poly.type
_entity_poly.pdbx_seq_one_letter_code
_entity_poly.pdbx_strand_id
1 'polypeptide(L)'
;MKKSTYILSFILALVFFILVLAFLNPSVLAKNYKPEISGSIENGDRMYTDPGNWENDEPLDYYRYDKQWLKYKQKLAVGEYYYLKVQRQEKIYEQSQSYNSLNLETEGNYTFYLTEKLRNRFKVLFRDKDYLEADYDYKDYQLARLQYTLQYKKNDIHNYQLILQKQWTEYELSPDSDYQRERIALKWGWQLSQNLKLDSKIQYDWQRNDNDSNRSDKDGRKISLNFKYKF
;
A
#
# COMPACT_ATOMS: atom_id res chain seq x y z
N MET A 1 3.18 26.42 -10.98
CA MET A 1 3.63 25.14 -11.56
C MET A 1 5.00 24.79 -10.98
N LYS A 2 5.09 23.92 -9.95
CA LYS A 2 6.36 23.37 -9.46
C LYS A 2 7.02 22.61 -10.63
N LYS A 3 8.18 23.09 -11.12
CA LYS A 3 8.85 22.58 -12.33
C LYS A 3 9.39 21.15 -12.13
N SER A 4 9.52 20.46 -13.26
CA SER A 4 10.01 19.09 -13.57
C SER A 4 11.36 18.63 -12.95
N THR A 5 11.85 19.26 -11.89
CA THR A 5 13.12 18.90 -11.25
C THR A 5 13.01 17.59 -10.47
N TYR A 6 11.86 17.32 -9.86
CA TYR A 6 11.62 16.10 -9.08
C TYR A 6 11.60 14.82 -9.93
N ILE A 7 11.16 14.91 -11.20
CA ILE A 7 11.09 13.76 -12.11
C ILE A 7 12.50 13.30 -12.50
N LEU A 8 13.39 14.23 -12.83
CA LEU A 8 14.77 13.91 -13.19
C LEU A 8 15.55 13.38 -11.97
N SER A 9 15.37 14.00 -10.80
CA SER A 9 15.98 13.55 -9.54
C SER A 9 15.49 12.16 -9.13
N PHE A 10 14.21 11.88 -9.33
CA PHE A 10 13.63 10.55 -9.08
C PHE A 10 14.20 9.49 -10.04
N ILE A 11 14.29 9.78 -11.33
CA ILE A 11 14.88 8.86 -12.33
C ILE A 11 16.37 8.61 -12.01
N LEU A 12 17.13 9.64 -11.64
CA LEU A 12 18.53 9.50 -11.25
C LEU A 12 18.71 8.67 -9.97
N ALA A 13 17.90 8.91 -8.94
CA ALA A 13 17.91 8.11 -7.72
C ALA A 13 17.51 6.65 -8.00
N LEU A 14 16.54 6.41 -8.89
CA LEU A 14 16.10 5.09 -9.31
C LEU A 14 17.22 4.33 -10.04
N VAL A 15 17.91 4.97 -10.99
CA VAL A 15 19.03 4.37 -11.73
C VAL A 15 20.20 4.06 -10.79
N PHE A 16 20.56 5.00 -9.91
CA PHE A 16 21.61 4.79 -8.91
C PHE A 16 21.28 3.63 -7.98
N PHE A 17 20.03 3.53 -7.56
CA PHE A 17 19.58 2.49 -6.65
C PHE A 17 19.55 1.09 -7.31
N ILE A 18 19.16 1.00 -8.59
CA ILE A 18 19.27 -0.25 -9.38
C ILE A 18 20.74 -0.66 -9.52
N LEU A 19 21.66 0.29 -9.75
CA LEU A 19 23.10 0.02 -9.80
C LEU A 19 23.59 -0.55 -8.46
N VAL A 20 23.25 0.09 -7.33
CA VAL A 20 23.65 -0.39 -6.00
C VAL A 20 23.12 -1.80 -5.73
N LEU A 21 21.86 -2.09 -6.06
CA LEU A 21 21.30 -3.43 -5.91
C LEU A 21 21.94 -4.48 -6.82
N ALA A 22 22.41 -4.09 -8.01
CA ALA A 22 23.12 -4.98 -8.92
C ALA A 22 24.55 -5.30 -8.44
N PHE A 23 25.19 -4.40 -7.67
CA PHE A 23 26.53 -4.60 -7.10
C PHE A 23 26.53 -5.25 -5.72
N LEU A 24 25.45 -5.13 -4.97
CA LEU A 24 25.23 -5.92 -3.76
C LEU A 24 24.83 -7.34 -4.18
N ASN A 25 25.82 -8.18 -4.50
CA ASN A 25 25.65 -9.61 -4.62
C ASN A 25 25.71 -10.25 -3.22
N PRO A 26 24.60 -10.46 -2.50
CA PRO A 26 24.63 -11.51 -1.50
C PRO A 26 24.65 -12.80 -2.30
N SER A 27 25.76 -13.53 -2.22
CA SER A 27 25.88 -14.95 -2.57
C SER A 27 24.98 -15.83 -1.68
N VAL A 28 23.73 -15.40 -1.46
CA VAL A 28 22.68 -16.10 -0.75
C VAL A 28 21.96 -16.90 -1.81
N LEU A 29 22.38 -18.15 -1.98
CA LEU A 29 21.58 -19.36 -2.26
C LEU A 29 20.25 -19.20 -3.04
N ALA A 30 20.18 -18.26 -3.98
CA ALA A 30 19.06 -18.12 -4.89
C ALA A 30 19.18 -19.26 -5.89
N LYS A 31 18.55 -20.39 -5.57
CA LYS A 31 18.46 -21.59 -6.42
C LYS A 31 18.08 -21.21 -7.85
N ASN A 32 19.02 -21.03 -8.79
CA ASN A 32 18.80 -20.77 -10.23
C ASN A 32 17.68 -19.75 -10.60
N TYR A 33 17.18 -18.95 -9.66
CA TYR A 33 16.03 -18.07 -9.89
C TYR A 33 16.56 -16.73 -10.37
N LYS A 34 16.22 -16.38 -11.62
CA LYS A 34 16.52 -15.07 -12.16
C LYS A 34 15.60 -14.01 -11.54
N PRO A 35 16.10 -12.78 -11.31
CA PRO A 35 15.26 -11.68 -10.88
C PRO A 35 14.20 -11.36 -11.94
N GLU A 36 13.05 -10.89 -11.47
CA GLU A 36 11.94 -10.40 -12.28
C GLU A 36 11.86 -8.87 -12.12
N ILE A 37 11.99 -8.15 -13.23
CA ILE A 37 11.75 -6.71 -13.30
C ILE A 37 10.42 -6.51 -14.02
N SER A 38 9.52 -5.75 -13.39
CA SER A 38 8.20 -5.45 -13.94
C SER A 38 7.86 -3.99 -13.68
N GLY A 39 7.08 -3.38 -14.56
CA GLY A 39 6.67 -1.99 -14.42
C GLY A 39 5.47 -1.68 -15.29
N SER A 40 4.88 -0.51 -15.08
CA SER A 40 3.79 0.01 -15.90
C SER A 40 3.84 1.52 -15.92
N ILE A 41 3.36 2.09 -17.02
CA ILE A 41 3.06 3.51 -17.20
C ILE A 41 1.61 3.56 -17.67
N GLU A 42 0.75 4.13 -16.84
CA GLU A 42 -0.70 4.19 -17.02
C GLU A 42 -1.13 5.65 -16.94
N ASN A 43 -1.84 6.11 -17.96
CA ASN A 43 -2.60 7.35 -17.90
C ASN A 43 -4.07 7.08 -18.21
N GLY A 44 -4.94 7.91 -17.68
CA GLY A 44 -6.37 7.83 -17.98
C GLY A 44 -7.21 8.51 -16.92
N ASP A 45 -8.49 8.22 -16.96
CA ASP A 45 -9.47 8.91 -16.14
C ASP A 45 -10.23 7.93 -15.27
N ARG A 46 -10.76 8.42 -14.15
CA ARG A 46 -11.59 7.63 -13.26
C ARG A 46 -12.73 8.47 -12.71
N MET A 47 -13.91 7.90 -12.84
CA MET A 47 -15.16 8.42 -12.30
C MET A 47 -15.54 7.59 -11.07
N TYR A 48 -15.91 8.27 -9.98
CA TYR A 48 -16.59 7.67 -8.85
C TYR A 48 -18.05 8.09 -8.90
N THR A 49 -18.94 7.12 -9.10
CA THR A 49 -20.38 7.29 -8.94
C THR A 49 -20.78 6.74 -7.58
N ASP A 50 -21.79 7.34 -6.95
CA ASP A 50 -22.37 6.80 -5.73
C ASP A 50 -23.31 5.65 -6.08
N PRO A 51 -23.01 4.38 -5.71
CA PRO A 51 -23.87 3.24 -6.02
C PRO A 51 -25.24 3.26 -5.31
N GLY A 52 -25.52 4.28 -4.48
CA GLY A 52 -26.77 4.43 -3.73
C GLY A 52 -27.76 5.47 -4.26
N ASN A 53 -27.37 6.37 -5.16
CA ASN A 53 -28.24 7.46 -5.62
C ASN A 53 -28.64 7.27 -7.09
N TRP A 54 -29.78 6.61 -7.32
CA TRP A 54 -30.27 6.25 -8.65
C TRP A 54 -31.05 7.38 -9.34
N GLU A 55 -31.39 8.44 -8.59
CA GLU A 55 -32.20 9.56 -9.11
C GLU A 55 -31.34 10.73 -9.62
N ASN A 56 -30.11 10.87 -9.13
CA ASN A 56 -29.13 11.86 -9.61
C ASN A 56 -27.82 11.15 -9.98
N ASP A 57 -27.65 10.84 -11.25
CA ASP A 57 -26.48 10.16 -11.84
C ASP A 57 -25.24 11.09 -11.93
N GLU A 58 -25.14 12.07 -11.04
CA GLU A 58 -24.01 12.99 -11.00
C GLU A 58 -22.78 12.28 -10.40
N PRO A 59 -21.59 12.36 -11.04
CA PRO A 59 -20.36 11.83 -10.47
C PRO A 59 -20.07 12.49 -9.13
N LEU A 60 -19.81 11.65 -8.12
CA LEU A 60 -19.33 12.08 -6.80
C LEU A 60 -17.91 12.62 -6.89
N ASP A 61 -17.12 12.10 -7.83
CA ASP A 61 -15.82 12.66 -8.15
C ASP A 61 -15.32 12.18 -9.53
N TYR A 62 -14.54 13.01 -10.20
CA TYR A 62 -13.84 12.65 -11.42
C TYR A 62 -12.40 13.16 -11.37
N TYR A 63 -11.46 12.31 -11.74
CA TYR A 63 -10.07 12.70 -11.87
C TYR A 63 -9.35 12.01 -13.01
N ARG A 64 -8.39 12.76 -13.55
CA ARG A 64 -7.37 12.28 -14.46
C ARG A 64 -6.18 11.80 -13.65
N TYR A 65 -5.50 10.74 -14.07
CA TYR A 65 -4.32 10.24 -13.39
C TYR A 65 -3.19 9.90 -14.36
N ASP A 66 -1.97 10.08 -13.87
CA ASP A 66 -0.74 9.54 -14.43
C ASP A 66 -0.06 8.72 -13.34
N LYS A 67 0.19 7.45 -13.63
CA LYS A 67 0.72 6.48 -12.69
C LYS A 67 1.83 5.68 -13.33
N GLN A 68 2.96 5.65 -12.65
CA GLN A 68 4.15 4.95 -13.09
C GLN A 68 4.67 4.11 -11.95
N TRP A 69 5.06 2.87 -12.21
CA TRP A 69 5.73 2.07 -11.19
C TRP A 69 6.72 1.10 -11.80
N LEU A 70 7.73 0.79 -11.01
CA LEU A 70 8.75 -0.21 -11.30
C LEU A 70 8.93 -1.10 -10.08
N LYS A 71 9.13 -2.39 -10.30
CA LYS A 71 9.30 -3.39 -9.25
C LYS A 71 10.39 -4.38 -9.64
N TYR A 72 11.37 -4.50 -8.76
CA TYR A 72 12.34 -5.59 -8.76
C TYR A 72 11.89 -6.67 -7.78
N LYS A 73 11.87 -7.93 -8.21
CA LYS A 73 11.47 -9.06 -7.37
C LYS A 73 12.46 -10.20 -7.55
N GLN A 74 12.97 -10.71 -6.44
CA GLN A 74 13.85 -11.88 -6.42
C GLN A 74 13.19 -13.02 -5.66
N LYS A 75 13.02 -14.16 -6.34
CA LYS A 75 12.60 -15.40 -5.72
C LYS A 75 13.80 -16.08 -5.07
N LEU A 76 13.62 -16.58 -3.85
CA LEU A 76 14.68 -17.28 -3.12
C LEU A 76 14.41 -18.79 -3.07
N ALA A 77 13.15 -19.15 -2.82
CA ALA A 77 12.66 -20.52 -2.79
C ALA A 77 11.19 -20.59 -3.22
N VAL A 78 10.58 -21.79 -3.15
CA VAL A 78 9.15 -21.95 -3.44
C VAL A 78 8.33 -21.14 -2.44
N GLY A 79 7.68 -20.08 -2.92
CA GLY A 79 6.84 -19.17 -2.13
C GLY A 79 7.59 -18.16 -1.25
N GLU A 80 8.92 -18.13 -1.30
CA GLU A 80 9.80 -17.15 -0.64
C GLU A 80 10.39 -16.18 -1.65
N TYR A 81 10.35 -14.89 -1.31
CA TYR A 81 10.84 -13.83 -2.17
C TYR A 81 10.98 -12.52 -1.41
N TYR A 82 11.78 -11.62 -1.95
CA TYR A 82 11.67 -10.19 -1.64
C TYR A 82 11.29 -9.41 -2.90
N TYR A 83 10.72 -8.24 -2.70
CA TYR A 83 10.64 -7.24 -3.77
C TYR A 83 10.82 -5.84 -3.22
N LEU A 84 11.18 -4.96 -4.13
CA LEU A 84 11.16 -3.53 -3.92
C LEU A 84 10.44 -2.90 -5.11
N LYS A 85 9.48 -2.04 -4.80
CA LYS A 85 8.66 -1.34 -5.77
C LYS A 85 8.73 0.15 -5.50
N VAL A 86 8.89 0.94 -6.57
CA VAL A 86 8.78 2.39 -6.50
C VAL A 86 7.63 2.82 -7.42
N GLN A 87 6.85 3.81 -7.01
CA GLN A 87 5.66 4.26 -7.72
C GLN A 87 5.51 5.78 -7.62
N ARG A 88 5.19 6.42 -8.74
CA ARG A 88 4.69 7.79 -8.82
C ARG A 88 3.22 7.74 -9.21
N GLN A 89 2.37 8.54 -8.57
CA GLN A 89 0.99 8.72 -9.00
C GLN A 89 0.52 10.15 -8.82
N GLU A 90 0.19 10.80 -9.93
CA GLU A 90 -0.48 12.09 -9.97
C GLU A 90 -1.99 11.87 -10.16
N LYS A 91 -2.80 12.70 -9.51
CA LYS A 91 -4.24 12.78 -9.69
C LYS A 91 -4.64 14.24 -9.81
N ILE A 92 -5.35 14.57 -10.88
CA ILE A 92 -5.93 15.88 -11.13
C ILE A 92 -7.44 15.75 -11.13
N TYR A 93 -8.08 16.28 -10.09
CA TYR A 93 -9.52 16.25 -9.85
C TYR A 93 -10.22 17.40 -10.55
N GLU A 94 -11.41 17.14 -11.09
CA GLU A 94 -12.24 18.17 -11.74
C GLU A 94 -13.16 18.90 -10.76
N GLN A 95 -13.52 18.26 -9.64
CA GLN A 95 -14.44 18.82 -8.64
C GLN A 95 -13.71 19.33 -7.39
N SER A 96 -14.25 20.39 -6.77
CA SER A 96 -13.62 21.15 -5.67
C SER A 96 -13.59 20.47 -4.30
N GLN A 97 -14.30 19.35 -4.13
CA GLN A 97 -14.31 18.62 -2.84
C GLN A 97 -13.07 17.73 -2.67
N SER A 98 -12.36 17.45 -3.75
CA SER A 98 -11.11 16.69 -3.77
C SER A 98 -9.95 17.60 -4.18
N TYR A 99 -8.73 17.15 -3.87
CA TYR A 99 -7.52 17.92 -4.11
C TYR A 99 -6.57 17.16 -5.02
N ASN A 100 -6.03 17.89 -5.98
CA ASN A 100 -4.97 17.43 -6.84
C ASN A 100 -3.80 16.97 -5.98
N SER A 101 -3.23 15.81 -6.33
CA SER A 101 -2.15 15.27 -5.52
C SER A 101 -1.12 14.53 -6.35
N LEU A 102 0.10 14.53 -5.84
CA LEU A 102 1.21 13.74 -6.31
C LEU A 102 1.66 12.84 -5.17
N ASN A 103 1.76 11.54 -5.44
CA ASN A 103 2.27 10.56 -4.48
C ASN A 103 3.54 9.94 -5.03
N LEU A 104 4.57 9.87 -4.20
CA LEU A 104 5.76 9.08 -4.43
C LEU A 104 5.81 7.97 -3.37
N GLU A 105 5.85 6.71 -3.79
CA GLU A 105 5.83 5.56 -2.89
C GLU A 105 7.00 4.63 -3.13
N THR A 106 7.65 4.21 -2.07
CA THR A 106 8.62 3.11 -2.06
C THR A 106 8.13 2.00 -1.15
N GLU A 107 7.98 0.80 -1.69
CA GLU A 107 7.42 -0.36 -1.01
C GLU A 107 8.38 -1.54 -1.06
N GLY A 108 8.84 -1.98 0.10
CA GLY A 108 9.69 -3.15 0.27
C GLY A 108 8.93 -4.31 0.89
N ASN A 109 9.28 -5.53 0.50
CA ASN A 109 8.70 -6.72 1.08
C ASN A 109 9.74 -7.84 1.20
N TYR A 110 9.64 -8.60 2.29
CA TYR A 110 10.28 -9.89 2.41
C TYR A 110 9.27 -10.94 2.88
N THR A 111 9.22 -12.07 2.19
CA THR A 111 8.33 -13.18 2.48
C THR A 111 9.11 -14.50 2.53
N PHE A 112 8.92 -15.27 3.60
CA PHE A 112 9.60 -16.55 3.82
C PHE A 112 8.72 -17.52 4.62
N TYR A 113 9.06 -18.80 4.62
CA TYR A 113 8.42 -19.81 5.47
C TYR A 113 9.25 -20.05 6.74
N LEU A 114 8.58 -20.13 7.90
CA LEU A 114 9.18 -20.68 9.12
C LEU A 114 9.01 -22.20 9.15
N THR A 115 7.87 -22.68 8.65
CA THR A 115 7.55 -24.11 8.44
C THR A 115 6.71 -24.22 7.18
N GLU A 116 6.48 -25.43 6.67
CA GLU A 116 5.64 -25.65 5.48
C GLU A 116 4.22 -25.06 5.60
N LYS A 117 3.71 -24.94 6.83
CA LYS A 117 2.39 -24.40 7.13
C LYS A 117 2.40 -22.94 7.57
N LEU A 118 3.55 -22.37 7.91
CA LEU A 118 3.67 -21.06 8.54
C LEU A 118 4.51 -20.12 7.69
N ARG A 119 3.84 -19.16 7.04
CA ARG A 119 4.44 -18.18 6.14
C ARG A 119 4.43 -16.80 6.76
N ASN A 120 5.55 -16.11 6.65
CA ASN A 120 5.80 -14.81 7.27
C ASN A 120 6.01 -13.77 6.20
N ARG A 121 5.57 -12.55 6.47
CA ARG A 121 5.76 -11.44 5.55
C ARG A 121 5.98 -10.14 6.30
N PHE A 122 7.11 -9.51 6.07
CA PHE A 122 7.35 -8.11 6.45
C PHE A 122 7.17 -7.22 5.24
N LYS A 123 6.49 -6.10 5.41
CA LYS A 123 6.27 -5.11 4.37
C LYS A 123 6.51 -3.72 4.93
N VAL A 124 7.34 -2.96 4.25
CA VAL A 124 7.60 -1.55 4.53
C VAL A 124 7.04 -0.70 3.40
N LEU A 125 6.50 0.45 3.73
CA LEU A 125 6.04 1.45 2.78
C LEU A 125 6.50 2.82 3.28
N PHE A 126 7.15 3.56 2.40
CA PHE A 126 7.38 4.99 2.54
C PHE A 126 6.56 5.69 1.48
N ARG A 127 5.88 6.77 1.86
CA ARG A 127 5.15 7.62 0.94
C ARG A 127 5.48 9.07 1.25
N ASP A 128 5.70 9.82 0.19
CA ASP A 128 5.67 11.27 0.18
C ASP A 128 4.42 11.70 -0.61
N LYS A 129 3.61 12.59 -0.06
CA LYS A 129 2.38 13.05 -0.69
C LYS A 129 2.33 14.57 -0.67
N ASP A 130 2.29 15.13 -1.89
CA ASP A 130 2.06 16.54 -2.14
C ASP A 130 0.62 16.78 -2.60
N TYR A 131 0.04 17.88 -2.16
CA TYR A 131 -1.14 18.53 -2.72
C TYR A 131 -0.68 19.64 -3.68
N LEU A 132 -1.31 19.70 -4.87
CA LEU A 132 -0.77 20.51 -5.97
C LEU A 132 -1.31 21.94 -5.99
N GLU A 133 -2.32 22.22 -5.19
CA GLU A 133 -2.87 23.55 -4.96
C GLU A 133 -2.01 24.37 -3.99
N ALA A 134 -1.78 25.64 -4.32
CA ALA A 134 -0.88 26.50 -3.54
C ALA A 134 -1.31 26.69 -2.08
N ASP A 135 -2.62 26.74 -1.80
CA ASP A 135 -3.14 26.97 -0.44
C ASP A 135 -3.35 25.68 0.37
N TYR A 136 -2.86 24.53 -0.12
CA TYR A 136 -3.06 23.23 0.50
C TYR A 136 -1.76 22.48 0.82
N ASP A 137 -0.62 23.13 0.70
CA ASP A 137 0.70 22.60 1.07
C ASP A 137 0.77 22.14 2.54
N TYR A 138 0.02 22.78 3.45
CA TYR A 138 -0.11 22.34 4.84
C TYR A 138 -0.65 20.92 5.01
N LYS A 139 -1.29 20.35 3.98
CA LYS A 139 -1.79 18.97 3.97
C LYS A 139 -0.76 17.96 3.46
N ASP A 140 0.37 18.42 2.92
CA ASP A 140 1.45 17.57 2.46
C ASP A 140 1.94 16.70 3.62
N TYR A 141 2.20 15.42 3.35
CA TYR A 141 2.63 14.51 4.40
C TYR A 141 3.57 13.42 3.92
N GLN A 142 4.42 13.01 4.84
CA GLN A 142 5.24 11.82 4.73
C GLN A 142 4.62 10.71 5.58
N LEU A 143 4.73 9.48 5.09
CA LEU A 143 4.18 8.30 5.75
C LEU A 143 5.20 7.17 5.70
N ALA A 144 5.52 6.64 6.87
CA ALA A 144 6.22 5.37 7.02
C ALA A 144 5.25 4.33 7.58
N ARG A 145 5.28 3.10 7.04
CA ARG A 145 4.43 2.01 7.52
C ARG A 145 5.19 0.70 7.53
N LEU A 146 5.17 0.03 8.67
CA LEU A 146 5.63 -1.34 8.84
C LEU A 146 4.42 -2.26 9.03
N GLN A 147 4.40 -3.36 8.29
CA GLN A 147 3.38 -4.39 8.44
C GLN A 147 4.02 -5.78 8.52
N TYR A 148 3.65 -6.52 9.55
CA TYR A 148 3.93 -7.94 9.67
C TYR A 148 2.65 -8.75 9.38
N THR A 149 2.81 -9.84 8.64
CA THR A 149 1.73 -10.80 8.39
C THR A 149 2.23 -12.21 8.67
N LEU A 150 1.56 -12.90 9.59
CA LEU A 150 1.73 -14.32 9.86
C LEU A 150 0.57 -15.09 9.23
N GLN A 151 0.86 -16.02 8.34
CA GLN A 151 -0.13 -16.85 7.66
C GLN A 151 0.06 -18.31 8.08
N TYR A 152 -1.01 -18.94 8.57
CA TYR A 152 -1.02 -20.33 8.98
C TYR A 152 -2.02 -21.13 8.13
N LYS A 153 -1.52 -22.11 7.36
CA LYS A 153 -2.35 -23.06 6.61
C LYS A 153 -2.57 -24.30 7.49
N LYS A 154 -3.73 -24.39 8.16
CA LYS A 154 -4.06 -25.55 9.00
C LYS A 154 -4.22 -26.81 8.15
N ASN A 155 -5.02 -26.70 7.09
CA ASN A 155 -5.28 -27.70 6.06
C ASN A 155 -5.76 -27.01 4.76
N ASP A 156 -6.22 -27.76 3.76
CA ASP A 156 -6.74 -27.19 2.51
C ASP A 156 -8.08 -26.46 2.67
N ILE A 157 -8.77 -26.69 3.79
CA ILE A 157 -10.07 -26.10 4.10
C ILE A 157 -9.92 -24.78 4.85
N HIS A 158 -8.97 -24.70 5.79
CA HIS A 158 -8.82 -23.57 6.70
C HIS A 158 -7.43 -22.95 6.65
N ASN A 159 -7.40 -21.63 6.48
CA ASN A 159 -6.22 -20.81 6.63
C ASN A 159 -6.51 -19.59 7.50
N TYR A 160 -5.49 -19.13 8.21
CA TYR A 160 -5.58 -18.02 9.14
C TYR A 160 -4.49 -17.00 8.83
N GLN A 161 -4.77 -15.72 9.08
CA GLN A 161 -3.76 -14.68 9.00
C GLN A 161 -3.88 -13.71 10.17
N LEU A 162 -2.77 -13.46 10.85
CA LEU A 162 -2.61 -12.34 11.77
C LEU A 162 -1.87 -11.22 11.02
N ILE A 163 -2.39 -10.01 11.10
CA ILE A 163 -1.77 -8.80 10.53
C ILE A 163 -1.55 -7.82 11.67
N LEU A 164 -0.31 -7.40 11.84
CA LEU A 164 0.10 -6.32 12.72
C LEU A 164 0.66 -5.20 11.85
N GLN A 165 0.28 -3.95 12.14
CA GLN A 165 0.74 -2.81 11.38
C GLN A 165 0.98 -1.63 12.32
N LYS A 166 2.05 -0.90 12.08
CA LYS A 166 2.31 0.43 12.64
C LYS A 166 2.60 1.41 11.50
N GLN A 167 2.08 2.62 11.62
CA GLN A 167 2.23 3.70 10.68
C GLN A 167 2.53 4.99 11.43
N TRP A 168 3.41 5.79 10.86
CA TRP A 168 3.72 7.16 11.24
C TRP A 168 3.33 8.07 10.09
N THR A 169 2.74 9.22 10.39
CA THR A 169 2.32 10.21 9.40
C THR A 169 2.71 11.57 9.93
N GLU A 170 3.56 12.26 9.18
CA GLU A 170 4.15 13.54 9.55
C GLU A 170 3.80 14.60 8.50
N TYR A 171 3.32 15.75 8.95
CA TYR A 171 2.91 16.90 8.16
C TYR A 171 3.92 18.03 8.39
N GLU A 172 4.85 18.21 7.45
CA GLU A 172 5.99 19.14 7.60
C GLU A 172 5.56 20.57 7.98
N LEU A 173 4.49 21.05 7.34
CA LEU A 173 3.95 22.40 7.54
C LEU A 173 2.81 22.47 8.57
N SER A 174 2.33 21.33 9.08
CA SER A 174 1.34 21.31 10.15
C SER A 174 1.55 20.17 11.17
N PRO A 175 2.67 20.18 11.93
CA PRO A 175 3.03 19.08 12.84
C PRO A 175 1.95 18.75 13.89
N ASP A 176 1.08 19.70 14.25
CA ASP A 176 -0.08 19.45 15.12
C ASP A 176 -1.05 18.38 14.55
N SER A 177 -0.94 18.07 13.25
CA SER A 177 -1.71 17.03 12.58
C SER A 177 -1.00 15.67 12.53
N ASP A 178 0.23 15.57 13.06
CA ASP A 178 1.02 14.34 13.09
C ASP A 178 0.31 13.25 13.89
N TYR A 179 0.38 12.03 13.39
CA TYR A 179 -0.24 10.91 14.07
C TYR A 179 0.43 9.57 13.78
N GLN A 180 0.30 8.71 14.78
CA GLN A 180 0.57 7.29 14.65
C GLN A 180 -0.72 6.51 14.49
N ARG A 181 -0.69 5.48 13.65
CA ARG A 181 -1.79 4.52 13.51
C ARG A 181 -1.28 3.11 13.63
N GLU A 182 -1.95 2.31 14.43
CA GLU A 182 -1.68 0.90 14.61
C GLU A 182 -2.91 0.08 14.26
N ARG A 183 -2.68 -1.17 13.87
CA ARG A 183 -3.73 -2.10 13.49
C ARG A 183 -3.38 -3.51 13.88
N ILE A 184 -4.38 -4.20 14.42
CA ILE A 184 -4.44 -5.65 14.51
C ILE A 184 -5.60 -6.16 13.65
N ALA A 185 -5.34 -7.19 12.86
CA ALA A 185 -6.41 -7.88 12.15
C ALA A 185 -6.20 -9.39 12.12
N LEU A 186 -7.30 -10.12 12.31
CA LEU A 186 -7.38 -11.56 12.14
C LEU A 186 -8.23 -11.86 10.91
N LYS A 187 -7.72 -12.73 10.04
CA LYS A 187 -8.45 -13.26 8.89
C LYS A 187 -8.59 -14.77 9.02
N TRP A 188 -9.76 -15.27 8.63
CA TRP A 188 -10.05 -16.68 8.52
C TRP A 188 -10.61 -16.97 7.13
N GLY A 189 -9.84 -17.74 6.35
CA GLY A 189 -10.28 -18.28 5.08
C GLY A 189 -10.83 -19.70 5.26
N TRP A 190 -11.97 -19.97 4.64
CA TRP A 190 -12.67 -21.25 4.71
C TRP A 190 -13.15 -21.69 3.32
N GLN A 191 -12.63 -22.83 2.84
CA GLN A 191 -13.14 -23.51 1.66
C GLN A 191 -14.37 -24.35 2.05
N LEU A 192 -15.57 -23.84 1.77
CA LEU A 192 -16.84 -24.50 2.14
C LEU A 192 -17.16 -25.69 1.22
N SER A 193 -16.84 -25.55 -0.07
CA SER A 193 -17.00 -26.59 -1.09
C SER A 193 -15.96 -26.38 -2.19
N GLN A 194 -15.90 -27.19 -3.25
CA GLN A 194 -15.00 -26.94 -4.39
C GLN A 194 -15.26 -25.58 -5.07
N ASN A 195 -16.49 -25.08 -4.98
CA ASN A 195 -16.96 -23.90 -5.69
C ASN A 195 -17.12 -22.67 -4.79
N LEU A 196 -17.17 -22.85 -3.47
CA LEU A 196 -17.44 -21.77 -2.52
C LEU A 196 -16.29 -21.57 -1.53
N LYS A 197 -15.78 -20.34 -1.48
CA LYS A 197 -14.80 -19.87 -0.50
C LYS A 197 -15.37 -18.70 0.30
N LEU A 198 -15.16 -18.72 1.61
CA LEU A 198 -15.48 -17.65 2.54
C LEU A 198 -14.19 -17.06 3.12
N ASP A 199 -14.13 -15.74 3.29
CA ASP A 199 -13.05 -15.02 3.95
C ASP A 199 -13.63 -14.01 4.94
N SER A 200 -13.48 -14.32 6.23
CA SER A 200 -13.87 -13.44 7.33
C SER A 200 -12.68 -12.65 7.85
N LYS A 201 -12.91 -11.41 8.27
CA LYS A 201 -11.90 -10.53 8.86
C LYS A 201 -12.47 -9.76 10.03
N ILE A 202 -11.75 -9.74 11.14
CA ILE A 202 -11.96 -8.81 12.26
C ILE A 202 -10.73 -7.90 12.34
N GLN A 203 -10.94 -6.60 12.49
CA GLN A 203 -9.89 -5.60 12.54
C GLN A 203 -10.20 -4.56 13.61
N TYR A 204 -9.15 -4.17 14.32
CA TYR A 204 -9.13 -2.99 15.17
C TYR A 204 -8.01 -2.06 14.72
N ASP A 205 -8.35 -0.77 14.59
CA ASP A 205 -7.45 0.33 14.27
C ASP A 205 -7.48 1.32 15.42
N TRP A 206 -6.32 1.85 15.80
CA TRP A 206 -6.24 2.98 16.71
C TRP A 206 -5.25 4.00 16.15
N GLN A 207 -5.64 5.26 16.20
CA GLN A 207 -4.89 6.41 15.78
C GLN A 207 -4.77 7.38 16.94
N ARG A 208 -3.54 7.80 17.22
CA ARG A 208 -3.20 8.75 18.27
C ARG A 208 -2.42 9.90 17.64
N ASN A 209 -2.85 11.13 17.88
CA ASN A 209 -2.11 12.29 17.43
C ASN A 209 -0.88 12.47 18.33
N ASP A 210 0.24 12.87 17.74
CA ASP A 210 1.51 12.95 18.48
C ASP A 210 1.59 14.21 19.35
N ASN A 211 0.83 15.25 19.00
CA ASN A 211 0.81 16.55 19.66
C ASN A 211 -0.54 16.86 20.32
N ASP A 212 -0.50 17.58 21.44
CA ASP A 212 -1.69 18.12 22.10
C ASP A 212 -2.27 19.25 21.24
N SER A 213 -3.36 18.94 20.56
CA SER A 213 -4.02 19.84 19.61
C SER A 213 -5.53 19.60 19.63
N ASN A 214 -6.27 20.41 18.89
CA ASN A 214 -7.71 20.21 18.71
C ASN A 214 -8.06 18.95 17.86
N ARG A 215 -7.06 18.13 17.48
CA ARG A 215 -7.26 16.89 16.73
C ARG A 215 -7.69 15.78 17.67
N SER A 216 -8.80 15.11 17.34
CA SER A 216 -9.27 13.96 18.09
C SER A 216 -8.56 12.68 17.68
N ASP A 217 -8.23 11.86 18.68
CA ASP A 217 -7.85 10.46 18.48
C ASP A 217 -8.99 9.65 17.86
N LYS A 218 -8.65 8.56 17.17
CA LYS A 218 -9.64 7.74 16.45
C LYS A 218 -9.45 6.27 16.74
N ASP A 219 -10.54 5.60 17.09
CA ASP A 219 -10.61 4.15 17.23
C ASP A 219 -11.64 3.58 16.26
N GLY A 220 -11.29 2.47 15.61
CA GLY A 220 -12.11 1.87 14.56
C GLY A 220 -12.19 0.36 14.68
N ARG A 221 -13.40 -0.18 14.61
CA ARG A 221 -13.66 -1.62 14.53
C ARG A 221 -14.26 -1.94 13.17
N LYS A 222 -13.75 -2.98 12.52
CA LYS A 222 -14.30 -3.47 11.25
C LYS A 222 -14.40 -4.98 11.24
N ILE A 223 -15.61 -5.47 10.97
CA ILE A 223 -15.88 -6.87 10.63
C ILE A 223 -16.17 -6.92 9.13
N SER A 224 -15.65 -7.92 8.44
CA SER A 224 -15.89 -8.10 7.01
C SER A 224 -16.04 -9.57 6.68
N LEU A 225 -17.00 -9.87 5.80
CA LEU A 225 -17.31 -11.19 5.28
C LEU A 225 -17.30 -11.09 3.77
N ASN A 226 -16.38 -11.81 3.12
CA ASN A 226 -16.29 -11.88 1.67
C ASN A 226 -16.49 -13.32 1.23
N PHE A 227 -17.15 -13.53 0.09
CA PHE A 227 -17.29 -14.86 -0.50
C PHE A 227 -16.85 -14.83 -1.96
N LYS A 228 -16.39 -15.99 -2.44
CA LYS A 228 -16.13 -16.23 -3.86
C LYS A 228 -16.82 -17.53 -4.26
N TYR A 229 -17.71 -17.43 -5.23
CA TYR A 229 -18.38 -18.57 -5.85
C TYR A 229 -17.85 -18.77 -7.28
N LYS A 230 -17.59 -20.01 -7.67
CA LYS A 230 -17.28 -20.39 -9.05
C LYS A 230 -18.42 -21.25 -9.57
N PHE A 231 -18.96 -20.87 -10.73
CA PHE A 231 -19.90 -21.68 -11.48
C PHE A 231 -19.17 -22.85 -12.15
#